data_AF-J3GD01-F1
#
_entry.id   AF-J3GD01-F1
#
_cell.length_a   1.000
_cell.length_b   1.000
_cell.length_c   1.000
_cell.angle_alpha   90.00
_cell.angle_beta   90.00
_cell.angle_gamma   90.00
#
_symmetry.space_group_name_H-M   'P 1'
#
loop_
_entity.id
_entity.type
_entity.pdbx_description
1 polymer ?
#
loop_
_entity_poly.entity_id
_entity_poly.type
_entity_poly.pdbx_seq_one_letter_code
_entity_poly.pdbx_strand_id
1 'polypeptide(L)' 'FGANPAGQDLLNITALGITSATFAANVSITANGADTVVGIGVDSIRLVGVSSAAVDQTDFILAT' A
#
# COMPACT_ATOMS: atom_id res chain seq x y z
N PHE A 1 -0.39 -7.45 2.90
CA PHE A 1 -1.85 -7.21 2.87
C PHE A 1 -2.67 -8.51 3.00
N GLY A 2 -2.45 -9.37 3.99
CA GLY A 2 -3.15 -10.68 4.03
C GLY A 2 -2.93 -11.48 5.30
N ALA A 3 -3.95 -12.27 5.68
CA ALA A 3 -4.36 -12.67 7.03
C ALA A 3 -3.45 -13.59 7.86
N ASN A 4 -2.13 -13.55 7.68
CA ASN A 4 -1.20 -14.24 8.57
C ASN A 4 -0.28 -13.23 9.28
N PRO A 5 -0.43 -13.00 10.59
CA PRO A 5 0.46 -12.15 11.38
C PRO A 5 1.94 -12.57 11.33
N ALA A 6 2.22 -13.85 11.01
CA ALA A 6 3.58 -14.36 10.86
C ALA A 6 4.16 -14.20 9.44
N GLY A 7 3.38 -13.70 8.48
CA GLY A 7 3.74 -13.59 7.07
C GLY A 7 3.01 -12.44 6.37
N GLN A 8 2.88 -11.29 7.04
CA GLN A 8 2.30 -10.09 6.45
C GLN A 8 3.20 -9.63 5.30
N ASP A 9 2.68 -9.64 4.06
CA ASP A 9 3.39 -9.06 2.92
C ASP A 9 3.56 -7.55 3.12
N LEU A 10 4.78 -7.05 2.91
CA LEU A 10 5.12 -5.63 2.97
C LEU A 10 5.65 -5.12 1.63
N LEU A 11 5.21 -3.93 1.22
CA LEU A 11 5.74 -3.25 0.04
C LEU A 11 6.80 -2.23 0.45
N ASN A 12 8.03 -2.41 -0.04
CA ASN A 12 9.10 -1.46 0.21
C ASN A 12 9.08 -0.32 -0.81
N ILE A 13 8.84 0.90 -0.34
CA ILE A 13 8.81 2.13 -1.14
C ILE A 13 9.83 3.17 -0.68
N THR A 14 10.84 2.77 0.13
CA THR A 14 11.84 3.70 0.67
C THR A 14 12.63 4.42 -0.42
N ALA A 15 12.86 3.75 -1.56
CA ALA A 15 13.55 4.32 -2.72
C ALA A 15 12.81 5.52 -3.35
N LEU A 16 11.52 5.69 -3.06
CA LEU A 16 10.72 6.82 -3.55
C LEU A 16 10.79 8.04 -2.63
N GLY A 17 11.50 7.94 -1.48
CA GLY A 17 11.59 9.04 -0.50
C GLY A 17 10.29 9.33 0.25
N ILE A 18 9.30 8.43 0.16
CA ILE A 18 8.02 8.56 0.87
C ILE A 18 8.22 8.20 2.33
N THR A 19 7.97 9.16 3.21
CA THR A 19 7.99 9.02 4.67
C THR A 19 6.58 8.86 5.22
N SER A 20 6.44 8.52 6.51
CA SER A 20 5.13 8.45 7.17
C SER A 20 4.36 9.77 7.07
N ALA A 21 5.05 10.91 7.16
CA ALA A 21 4.47 12.24 7.08
C ALA A 21 3.95 12.59 5.68
N THR A 22 4.53 12.00 4.63
CA THR A 22 4.20 12.29 3.24
C THR A 22 3.35 11.19 2.58
N PHE A 23 3.12 10.08 3.27
CA PHE A 23 2.41 8.92 2.74
C PHE A 23 1.03 9.25 2.17
N ALA A 24 0.16 9.90 2.94
CA ALA A 24 -1.21 10.19 2.50
C ALA A 24 -1.29 11.16 1.30
N ALA A 25 -0.22 11.93 1.05
CA ALA A 25 -0.12 12.81 -0.10
C ALA A 25 0.41 12.10 -1.36
N ASN A 26 1.13 10.99 -1.20
CA ASN A 26 1.83 10.30 -2.29
C ASN A 26 1.25 8.92 -2.62
N VAL A 27 0.52 8.31 -1.69
CA VAL A 27 -0.07 6.98 -1.81
C VAL A 27 -1.58 7.06 -1.69
N SER A 28 -2.29 6.55 -2.68
CA SER A 28 -3.73 6.37 -2.65
C SER A 28 -4.06 4.88 -2.58
N ILE A 29 -5.08 4.52 -1.80
CA ILE A 29 -5.57 3.15 -1.68
C ILE A 29 -7.06 3.21 -2.02
N THR A 30 -7.47 2.56 -3.10
CA THR A 30 -8.85 2.65 -3.60
C THR A 30 -9.38 1.29 -3.99
N ALA A 31 -10.64 1.02 -3.67
CA ALA A 31 -11.31 -0.20 -4.09
C ALA A 31 -11.61 -0.17 -5.61
N ASN A 32 -11.42 -1.31 -6.27
CA ASN A 32 -11.87 -1.55 -7.63
C ASN A 32 -12.58 -2.91 -7.68
N GLY A 33 -13.88 -2.92 -7.34
CA GLY A 33 -14.61 -4.15 -7.10
C GLY A 33 -14.07 -4.88 -5.86
N ALA A 34 -13.67 -6.14 -6.02
CA ALA A 34 -13.05 -6.95 -4.96
C ALA A 34 -11.54 -6.73 -4.79
N ASP A 35 -10.94 -5.91 -5.67
CA ASP A 35 -9.51 -5.66 -5.72
C ASP A 35 -9.17 -4.31 -5.10
N THR A 36 -7.89 -4.13 -4.77
CA THR A 36 -7.34 -2.84 -4.35
C THR A 36 -6.43 -2.28 -5.43
N VAL A 37 -6.56 -0.99 -5.74
CA VAL A 37 -5.59 -0.23 -6.53
C VAL A 37 -4.82 0.68 -5.58
N VAL A 38 -3.52 0.47 -5.52
CA VAL A 38 -2.58 1.34 -4.80
C VAL A 38 -1.95 2.26 -5.82
N GLY A 39 -2.24 3.56 -5.75
CA GLY A 39 -1.59 4.58 -6.56
C GLY A 39 -0.36 5.13 -5.83
N ILE A 40 0.74 5.31 -6.54
CA ILE A 40 1.98 5.89 -6.01
C ILE A 40 2.51 6.90 -7.04
N GLY A 41 2.34 8.19 -6.77
CA GLY A 41 2.59 9.23 -7.76
C GLY A 41 1.70 9.04 -9.01
N VAL A 42 2.30 8.81 -10.17
CA VAL A 42 1.59 8.56 -11.45
C VAL A 42 1.39 7.08 -11.76
N ASP A 43 2.04 6.20 -11.01
CA ASP A 43 2.01 4.76 -11.22
C ASP A 43 0.97 4.09 -10.30
N SER A 44 0.59 2.86 -10.63
CA SER A 44 -0.32 2.09 -9.79
C SER A 44 -0.04 0.60 -9.81
N ILE A 45 -0.40 -0.06 -8.71
CA ILE A 45 -0.35 -1.52 -8.53
C ILE A 45 -1.76 -2.01 -8.20
N ARG A 46 -2.19 -3.10 -8.85
CA ARG A 46 -3.46 -3.76 -8.56
C ARG A 46 -3.23 -5.01 -7.72
N LEU A 47 -3.79 -5.03 -6.52
CA LEU A 47 -3.83 -6.18 -5.62
C LEU A 47 -5.13 -6.96 -5.89
N VAL A 48 -5.02 -8.05 -6.65
CA VAL A 48 -6.17 -8.87 -7.05
C VAL A 48 -6.69 -9.68 -5.86
N GLY A 49 -7.99 -9.62 -5.61
CA GLY A 49 -8.67 -10.33 -4.51
C GLY A 49 -8.38 -9.78 -3.12
N VAL A 50 -7.74 -8.61 -3.01
CA VAL A 50 -7.43 -7.96 -1.74
C VAL A 50 -8.41 -6.81 -1.51
N SER A 51 -9.15 -6.88 -0.39
CA SER A 51 -10.04 -5.80 0.03
C SER A 51 -9.23 -4.57 0.46
N SER A 52 -9.63 -3.38 -0.02
CA SER A 52 -8.95 -2.13 0.33
C SER A 52 -9.06 -1.78 1.81
N ALA A 53 -10.04 -2.35 2.51
CA ALA A 53 -10.20 -2.21 3.97
C ALA A 53 -9.13 -2.99 4.77
N ALA A 54 -8.39 -3.89 4.11
CA ALA A 54 -7.31 -4.67 4.71
C ALA A 54 -5.91 -4.14 4.34
N VAL A 55 -5.85 -2.95 3.72
CA VAL A 55 -4.61 -2.32 3.24
C VAL A 55 -4.48 -0.97 3.93
N ASP A 56 -3.41 -0.79 4.71
CA ASP A 56 -3.10 0.48 5.34
C ASP A 56 -1.60 0.80 5.30
N GLN A 57 -1.18 1.91 5.92
CA GLN A 57 0.20 2.35 5.91
C GLN A 57 1.18 1.32 6.51
N THR A 58 0.74 0.45 7.42
CA THR A 58 1.59 -0.54 8.09
C THR A 58 2.07 -1.65 7.16
N ASP A 59 1.40 -1.82 6.02
CA ASP A 59 1.82 -2.73 4.97
C ASP A 59 2.95 -2.16 4.08
N PHE A 60 3.48 -0.97 4.38
CA PHE A 60 4.52 -0.31 3.60
C PHE A 60 5.77 -0.04 4.42
N ILE A 61 6.93 -0.28 3.83
CA ILE A 61 8.22 0.13 4.38
C ILE A 61 8.55 1.51 3.80
N LEU A 62 8.61 2.51 4.68
CA LEU A 62 8.77 3.92 4.35
C LEU A 62 10.19 4.42 4.60
N ALA A 63 10.57 5.49 3.92
CA ALA A 63 11.78 6.23 4.23
C ALA A 63 11.67 6.88 5.63
N THR A 64 12.82 7.08 6.26
CA THR A 64 12.96 7.80 7.54
C THR A 64 12.84 9.30 7.36
#